data_AF-B7PD01-F1
#
_entry.id   AF-B7PD01-F1
#
_cell.length_a   1.000
_cell.length_b   1.000
_cell.length_c   1.000
_cell.angle_alpha   90.00
_cell.angle_beta   90.00
_cell.angle_gamma   90.00
#
_symmetry.space_group_name_H-M   'P 1'
#
loop_
_entity.id
_entity.type
_entity.pdbx_description
1 polymer ?
#
loop_
_entity_poly.entity_id
_entity_poly.type
_entity_poly.pdbx_seq_one_letter_code
_entity_poly.pdbx_strand_id
1 'polypeptide(L)'
;MAHFVGVVVLLCCLATPSSAFIETNYHSTVSTLSGLISMEKFVKTDLLRYVERLKVLQDSILNFVQDKQPYDDLTSPSAVSEYLKHPVHAFHLIKRMTAGLGDIEALINKTRTFAKDCFNISQVALRHGFYDRAVEWAEQAIAKATQEQPFTIPKQELDTFYKAAIEKHDEVLSTMGEAGNHWQTYGVPVRERANRSTEFKAQLFDEEIEDDQVNQNYKRLCRGEQLRTPKMDSQLRCRYYSGESGFFKLQPMKLEEYNLKPYVVVLRDLLQDRDLDDMIAFAEPRHGVTFEL
;
A
#
# COMPACT_ATOMS: atom_id res chain seq x y z
N MET A 1 33.72 -29.44 53.88
CA MET A 1 32.51 -30.15 54.36
C MET A 1 31.37 -29.15 54.31
N ALA A 2 30.28 -29.29 53.57
CA ALA A 2 29.76 -30.42 52.83
C ALA A 2 28.59 -29.87 51.98
N HIS A 3 28.73 -29.98 50.64
CA HIS A 3 27.67 -30.03 49.60
C HIS A 3 26.76 -28.79 49.40
N PHE A 4 26.75 -28.06 48.27
CA PHE A 4 27.15 -28.36 46.89
C PHE A 4 26.52 -29.65 46.31
N VAL A 5 25.26 -29.94 46.67
CA VAL A 5 24.33 -30.79 45.90
C VAL A 5 22.93 -30.24 46.20
N GLY A 6 22.29 -29.58 45.24
CA GLY A 6 20.98 -28.93 45.47
C GLY A 6 20.56 -27.93 44.39
N VAL A 7 21.45 -27.60 43.46
CA VAL A 7 21.03 -27.27 42.10
C VAL A 7 20.50 -28.57 41.50
N VAL A 8 19.24 -28.57 41.02
CA VAL A 8 18.78 -29.20 39.75
C VAL A 8 17.26 -29.54 39.72
N VAL A 9 16.48 -29.66 40.82
CA VAL A 9 15.14 -30.33 40.71
C VAL A 9 13.90 -29.59 41.27
N LEU A 10 13.91 -28.30 41.60
CA LEU A 10 12.66 -27.57 41.91
C LEU A 10 12.36 -26.45 40.91
N LEU A 11 12.25 -26.92 39.67
CA LEU A 11 11.52 -26.32 38.56
C LEU A 11 10.00 -26.47 38.79
N CYS A 12 9.25 -25.61 38.09
CA CYS A 12 7.83 -25.76 37.72
C CYS A 12 6.76 -25.41 38.76
N CYS A 13 6.37 -24.12 38.90
CA CYS A 13 4.93 -23.79 38.94
C CYS A 13 4.50 -22.31 38.86
N LEU A 14 5.35 -21.28 38.93
CA LEU A 14 4.83 -19.89 38.99
C LEU A 14 5.50 -18.92 38.01
N ALA A 15 5.51 -19.28 36.74
CA ALA A 15 5.55 -18.33 35.64
C ALA A 15 4.41 -18.70 34.70
N THR A 16 3.25 -18.08 34.91
CA THR A 16 2.16 -18.08 33.93
C THR A 16 2.68 -17.46 32.64
N PRO A 17 2.65 -18.14 31.49
CA PRO A 17 2.87 -17.49 30.21
C PRO A 17 1.60 -16.71 29.88
N SER A 18 1.57 -15.43 30.25
CA SER A 18 0.71 -14.45 29.59
C SER A 18 1.18 -14.34 28.14
N SER A 19 0.25 -14.55 27.20
CA SER A 19 0.39 -14.32 25.76
C SER A 19 1.66 -14.90 25.14
N ALA A 20 1.55 -16.12 24.61
CA ALA A 20 2.45 -16.61 23.58
C ALA A 20 2.32 -15.73 22.33
N PHE A 21 3.01 -14.59 22.34
CA PHE A 21 3.51 -14.00 21.11
C PHE A 21 4.45 -15.06 20.51
N ILE A 22 4.02 -15.72 19.44
CA ILE A 22 4.97 -16.44 18.60
C ILE A 22 5.74 -15.37 17.85
N GLU A 23 6.76 -14.79 18.50
CA GLU A 23 7.91 -14.32 17.75
C GLU A 23 8.50 -15.55 17.05
N THR A 24 8.23 -15.69 15.76
CA THR A 24 8.91 -16.68 14.94
C THR A 24 10.38 -16.29 14.88
N ASN A 25 11.16 -16.75 15.84
CA ASN A 25 12.61 -16.61 15.84
C ASN A 25 13.17 -17.48 14.71
N TYR A 26 13.43 -16.88 13.55
CA TYR A 26 13.99 -17.54 12.36
C TYR A 26 15.38 -18.16 12.57
N HIS A 27 15.95 -18.03 13.78
CA HIS A 27 17.32 -18.43 14.13
C HIS A 27 17.38 -19.62 15.10
N SER A 28 16.26 -20.19 15.57
CA SER A 28 16.28 -21.14 16.69
C SER A 28 16.49 -22.60 16.30
N THR A 29 16.32 -23.01 15.03
CA THR A 29 16.51 -24.41 14.61
C THR A 29 17.03 -24.57 13.18
N VAL A 30 17.79 -25.65 12.90
CA VAL A 30 18.23 -25.97 11.52
C VAL A 30 17.05 -26.25 10.58
N SER A 31 15.92 -26.76 11.12
CA SER A 31 14.68 -26.95 10.35
C SER A 31 14.04 -25.63 9.93
N THR A 32 14.13 -24.56 10.73
CA THR A 32 13.63 -23.22 10.36
C THR A 32 14.53 -22.53 9.34
N LEU A 33 15.85 -22.79 9.36
CA LEU A 33 16.79 -22.32 8.32
C LEU A 33 16.51 -22.91 6.93
N SER A 34 16.04 -24.16 6.84
CA SER A 34 15.61 -24.76 5.56
C SER A 34 14.37 -24.05 4.98
N GLY A 35 13.45 -23.63 5.85
CA GLY A 35 12.33 -22.76 5.48
C GLY A 35 12.80 -21.40 4.95
N LEU A 36 13.84 -20.83 5.57
CA LEU A 36 14.43 -19.55 5.14
C LEU A 36 15.10 -19.64 3.76
N ILE A 37 15.80 -20.75 3.45
CA ILE A 37 16.36 -20.99 2.10
C ILE A 37 15.25 -21.10 1.05
N SER A 38 14.14 -21.76 1.39
CA SER A 38 13.00 -21.89 0.49
C SER A 38 12.34 -20.54 0.23
N MET A 39 12.21 -19.70 1.27
CA MET A 39 11.74 -18.33 1.17
C MET A 39 12.70 -17.47 0.33
N GLU A 40 14.01 -17.58 0.54
CA GLU A 40 15.02 -16.83 -0.23
C GLU A 40 14.92 -17.16 -1.73
N LYS A 41 14.73 -18.43 -2.09
CA LYS A 41 14.51 -18.83 -3.49
C LYS A 41 13.26 -18.19 -4.07
N PHE A 42 12.16 -18.19 -3.31
CA PHE A 42 10.91 -17.56 -3.72
C PHE A 42 11.07 -16.05 -3.94
N VAL A 43 11.67 -15.36 -2.97
CA VAL A 43 11.95 -13.92 -3.04
C VAL A 43 12.84 -13.58 -4.23
N LYS A 44 13.91 -14.35 -4.48
CA LYS A 44 14.79 -14.15 -5.65
C LYS A 44 14.02 -14.28 -6.95
N THR A 45 13.18 -15.30 -7.09
CA THR A 45 12.35 -15.48 -8.28
C THR A 45 11.37 -14.34 -8.48
N ASP A 46 10.71 -13.88 -7.42
CA ASP A 46 9.75 -12.78 -7.49
C ASP A 46 10.42 -11.44 -7.81
N LEU A 47 11.59 -11.16 -7.22
CA LEU A 47 12.38 -9.97 -7.54
C LEU A 47 12.87 -9.95 -8.99
N LEU A 48 13.35 -11.08 -9.51
CA LEU A 48 13.75 -11.19 -10.91
C LEU A 48 12.57 -10.89 -11.84
N ARG A 49 11.40 -11.50 -11.57
CA ARG A 49 10.18 -11.24 -12.34
C ARG A 49 9.73 -9.78 -12.24
N TYR A 50 9.86 -9.16 -11.07
CA TYR A 50 9.57 -7.74 -10.88
C TYR A 50 10.48 -6.84 -11.72
N VAL A 51 11.80 -7.09 -11.69
CA VAL A 51 12.77 -6.35 -12.49
C VAL A 51 12.53 -6.52 -14.00
N GLU A 52 12.26 -7.73 -14.48
CA GLU A 52 11.95 -7.98 -15.89
C GLU A 52 10.73 -7.18 -16.35
N ARG A 53 9.70 -7.06 -15.51
CA ARG A 53 8.51 -6.26 -15.84
C ARG A 53 8.77 -4.76 -15.81
N LEU A 54 9.56 -4.28 -14.84
CA LEU A 54 10.01 -2.89 -14.84
C LEU A 54 10.79 -2.52 -16.10
N LYS A 55 11.60 -3.45 -16.63
CA LYS A 55 12.28 -3.27 -17.91
C LYS A 55 11.30 -3.14 -19.07
N VAL A 56 10.29 -4.01 -19.16
CA VAL A 56 9.25 -3.90 -20.21
C VAL A 56 8.52 -2.56 -20.16
N LEU A 57 8.19 -2.08 -18.95
CA LEU A 57 7.56 -0.76 -18.77
C LEU A 57 8.51 0.36 -19.21
N GLN A 58 9.77 0.31 -18.77
CA GLN A 58 10.80 1.27 -19.16
C GLN A 58 10.98 1.32 -20.68
N ASP A 59 11.13 0.17 -21.33
CA ASP A 59 11.32 0.07 -22.77
C ASP A 59 10.11 0.61 -23.53
N SER A 60 8.89 0.33 -23.06
CA SER A 60 7.66 0.85 -23.67
C SER A 60 7.57 2.38 -23.55
N ILE A 61 7.90 2.94 -22.39
CA ILE A 61 7.95 4.39 -22.18
C ILE A 61 9.02 5.03 -23.06
N LEU A 62 10.23 4.46 -23.09
CA LEU A 62 11.33 4.97 -23.90
C LEU A 62 10.97 4.94 -25.39
N ASN A 63 10.39 3.85 -25.88
CA ASN A 63 9.93 3.76 -27.26
C ASN A 63 8.87 4.83 -27.58
N PHE A 64 7.91 5.06 -26.68
CA PHE A 64 6.91 6.11 -26.88
C PHE A 64 7.49 7.53 -26.85
N VAL A 65 8.48 7.80 -25.99
CA VAL A 65 9.09 9.14 -25.88
C VAL A 65 10.10 9.41 -27.00
N GLN A 66 10.86 8.38 -27.42
CA GLN A 66 11.95 8.51 -28.40
C GLN A 66 11.49 8.33 -29.85
N ASP A 67 10.28 7.83 -30.09
CA ASP A 67 9.73 7.69 -31.43
C ASP A 67 9.51 9.07 -32.08
N LYS A 68 10.48 9.46 -32.92
CA LYS A 68 10.57 10.78 -33.55
C LYS A 68 9.37 11.05 -34.44
N GLN A 69 8.71 12.18 -34.21
CA GLN A 69 7.56 12.63 -34.97
C GLN A 69 7.95 13.70 -35.99
N PRO A 70 7.25 13.80 -37.13
CA PRO A 70 7.55 14.80 -38.17
C PRO A 70 7.43 16.26 -37.69
N TYR A 71 6.67 16.48 -36.61
CA TYR A 71 6.47 17.80 -36.02
C TYR A 71 7.50 18.16 -34.94
N ASP A 72 8.40 17.25 -34.55
CA ASP A 72 9.41 17.52 -33.51
C ASP A 72 10.44 18.56 -33.97
N ASP A 73 10.68 18.65 -35.28
CA ASP A 73 11.60 19.63 -35.87
C ASP A 73 10.94 21.02 -36.05
N LEU A 74 9.63 21.16 -35.76
CA LEU A 74 8.89 22.43 -35.89
C LEU A 74 9.08 23.29 -34.64
N THR A 75 9.69 24.45 -34.80
CA THR A 75 10.07 25.35 -33.70
C THR A 75 9.14 26.56 -33.51
N SER A 76 8.21 26.82 -34.43
CA SER A 76 7.29 27.96 -34.34
C SER A 76 5.81 27.54 -34.24
N PRO A 77 4.99 28.25 -33.44
CA PRO A 77 3.55 27.96 -33.34
C PRO A 77 2.82 28.04 -34.69
N SER A 78 3.26 28.91 -35.60
CA SER A 78 2.67 29.03 -36.94
C SER A 78 2.97 27.82 -37.81
N ALA A 79 4.20 27.27 -37.75
CA ALA A 79 4.55 26.06 -38.48
C ALA A 79 3.78 24.82 -37.97
N VAL A 80 3.59 24.72 -36.65
CA VAL A 80 2.74 23.67 -36.05
C VAL A 80 1.29 23.82 -36.50
N SER A 81 0.75 25.05 -36.47
CA SER A 81 -0.62 25.31 -36.93
C SER A 81 -0.81 24.97 -38.40
N GLU A 82 0.16 25.28 -39.26
CA GLU A 82 0.13 24.94 -40.69
C GLU A 82 0.17 23.42 -40.90
N TYR A 83 1.05 22.70 -40.19
CA TYR A 83 1.14 21.25 -40.24
C TYR A 83 -0.19 20.56 -39.87
N LEU A 84 -0.86 21.07 -38.83
CA LEU A 84 -2.14 20.51 -38.35
C LEU A 84 -3.34 20.81 -39.25
N LYS A 85 -3.23 21.71 -40.23
CA LYS A 85 -4.31 21.93 -41.21
C LYS A 85 -4.56 20.69 -42.08
N HIS A 86 -3.56 19.81 -42.23
CA HIS A 86 -3.72 18.57 -42.96
C HIS A 86 -4.43 17.53 -42.06
N PRO A 87 -5.64 17.05 -42.40
CA PRO A 87 -6.43 16.19 -41.52
C PRO A 87 -5.73 14.90 -41.08
N VAL A 88 -4.89 14.32 -41.93
CA VAL A 88 -4.10 13.11 -41.60
C VAL A 88 -3.07 13.40 -40.51
N HIS A 89 -2.41 14.57 -40.54
CA HIS A 89 -1.42 14.95 -39.53
C HIS A 89 -2.09 15.18 -38.16
N ALA A 90 -3.22 15.89 -38.15
CA ALA A 90 -4.03 16.07 -36.95
C ALA A 90 -4.51 14.73 -36.38
N PHE A 91 -4.99 13.81 -37.23
CA PHE A 91 -5.41 12.48 -36.80
C PHE A 91 -4.27 11.68 -36.16
N HIS A 92 -3.06 11.68 -36.74
CA HIS A 92 -1.92 10.96 -36.16
C HIS A 92 -1.54 11.49 -34.78
N LEU A 93 -1.51 12.81 -34.61
CA LEU A 93 -1.25 13.43 -33.30
C LEU A 93 -2.33 13.04 -32.29
N ILE A 94 -3.62 13.17 -32.65
CA ILE A 94 -4.74 12.79 -31.77
C ILE A 94 -4.64 11.33 -31.38
N LYS A 95 -4.46 10.42 -32.34
CA LYS A 95 -4.33 8.97 -32.08
C LYS A 95 -3.18 8.65 -31.13
N ARG A 96 -2.02 9.31 -31.31
CA ARG A 96 -0.86 9.11 -30.43
C ARG A 96 -1.16 9.56 -29.00
N MET A 97 -1.79 10.72 -28.84
CA MET A 97 -2.08 11.29 -27.52
C MET A 97 -3.24 10.62 -26.80
N THR A 98 -4.19 10.03 -27.51
CA THR A 98 -5.33 9.33 -26.89
C THR A 98 -5.04 7.85 -26.72
N ALA A 99 -4.89 7.11 -27.82
CA ALA A 99 -4.71 5.67 -27.78
C ALA A 99 -3.29 5.30 -27.33
N GLY A 100 -2.26 5.90 -27.95
CA GLY A 100 -0.86 5.55 -27.65
C GLY A 100 -0.45 5.86 -26.21
N LEU A 101 -0.83 7.03 -25.69
CA LEU A 101 -0.57 7.38 -24.29
C LEU A 101 -1.43 6.55 -23.33
N GLY A 102 -2.68 6.25 -23.68
CA GLY A 102 -3.56 5.37 -22.91
C GLY A 102 -3.00 3.96 -22.75
N ASP A 103 -2.36 3.40 -23.79
CA ASP A 103 -1.69 2.09 -23.72
C ASP A 103 -0.53 2.10 -22.70
N ILE A 104 0.23 3.20 -22.64
CA ILE A 104 1.31 3.39 -21.66
C ILE A 104 0.75 3.51 -20.24
N GLU A 105 -0.31 4.29 -20.05
CA GLU A 105 -0.98 4.43 -18.76
C GLU A 105 -1.52 3.09 -18.24
N ALA A 106 -2.16 2.31 -19.12
CA ALA A 106 -2.62 0.96 -18.79
C ALA A 106 -1.46 0.05 -18.36
N LEU A 107 -0.30 0.15 -19.03
CA LEU A 107 0.89 -0.62 -18.66
C LEU A 107 1.48 -0.21 -17.30
N ILE A 108 1.49 1.09 -17.00
CA ILE A 108 1.91 1.61 -15.68
C ILE A 108 0.98 1.04 -14.59
N ASN A 109 -0.33 1.14 -14.80
CA ASN A 109 -1.33 0.65 -13.84
C ASN A 109 -1.26 -0.87 -13.63
N LYS A 110 -0.97 -1.62 -14.69
CA LYS A 110 -0.74 -3.07 -14.61
C LYS A 110 0.51 -3.44 -13.82
N THR A 111 1.53 -2.58 -13.83
CA THR A 111 2.80 -2.83 -13.13
C THR A 111 2.73 -2.44 -11.64
N ARG A 112 1.71 -1.65 -11.23
CA ARG A 112 1.62 -1.02 -9.90
C ARG A 112 1.24 -1.98 -8.75
N THR A 113 0.42 -3.01 -9.00
CA THR A 113 0.01 -4.02 -8.00
C THR A 113 -0.56 -5.27 -8.70
N PHE A 114 -0.01 -6.46 -8.43
CA PHE A 114 -0.45 -7.72 -9.06
C PHE A 114 -1.49 -8.49 -8.23
N ALA A 115 -2.21 -9.41 -8.88
CA ALA A 115 -3.11 -10.33 -8.16
C ALA A 115 -2.34 -11.17 -7.12
N LYS A 116 -1.08 -11.54 -7.42
CA LYS A 116 -0.21 -12.24 -6.47
C LYS A 116 0.07 -11.43 -5.21
N ASP A 117 0.29 -10.13 -5.33
CA ASP A 117 0.59 -9.28 -4.18
C ASP A 117 -0.66 -9.16 -3.29
N CYS A 118 -1.82 -8.91 -3.90
CA CYS A 118 -3.10 -8.85 -3.19
C CYS A 118 -3.41 -10.17 -2.47
N PHE A 119 -3.15 -11.31 -3.13
CA PHE A 119 -3.30 -12.62 -2.53
C PHE A 119 -2.35 -12.85 -1.34
N ASN A 120 -1.08 -12.47 -1.47
CA ASN A 120 -0.10 -12.62 -0.39
C ASN A 120 -0.51 -11.77 0.83
N ILE A 121 -0.96 -10.53 0.61
CA ILE A 121 -1.49 -9.66 1.68
C ILE A 121 -2.70 -10.31 2.35
N SER A 122 -3.61 -10.89 1.56
CA SER A 122 -4.76 -11.62 2.10
C SER A 122 -4.34 -12.82 2.96
N GLN A 123 -3.36 -13.61 2.53
CA GLN A 123 -2.85 -14.73 3.31
C GLN A 123 -2.26 -14.28 4.65
N VAL A 124 -1.52 -13.16 4.66
CA VAL A 124 -0.95 -12.58 5.88
C VAL A 124 -2.07 -12.08 6.79
N ALA A 125 -3.03 -11.31 6.27
CA ALA A 125 -4.17 -10.82 7.02
C ALA A 125 -4.96 -11.96 7.70
N LEU A 126 -5.21 -13.05 6.96
CA LEU A 126 -5.92 -14.23 7.48
C LEU A 126 -5.17 -14.88 8.66
N ARG A 127 -3.84 -15.00 8.56
CA ARG A 127 -3.01 -15.60 9.62
C ARG A 127 -2.97 -14.75 10.89
N HIS A 128 -3.07 -13.43 10.75
CA HIS A 128 -3.05 -12.49 11.87
C HIS A 128 -4.43 -12.18 12.44
N GLY A 129 -5.48 -12.86 11.99
CA GLY A 129 -6.84 -12.71 12.52
C GLY A 129 -7.61 -11.52 11.94
N PHE A 130 -7.06 -10.80 10.96
CA PHE A 130 -7.78 -9.75 10.22
C PHE A 130 -8.61 -10.38 9.10
N TYR A 131 -9.65 -11.14 9.47
CA TYR A 131 -10.46 -11.93 8.55
C TYR A 131 -11.24 -11.07 7.58
N ASP A 132 -11.74 -9.91 8.04
CA ASP A 132 -12.37 -8.92 7.18
C ASP A 132 -11.41 -8.46 6.06
N ARG A 133 -10.20 -8.02 6.41
CA ARG A 133 -9.18 -7.60 5.45
C ARG A 133 -8.71 -8.73 4.54
N ALA A 134 -8.62 -9.94 5.06
CA ALA A 134 -8.28 -11.12 4.25
C ALA A 134 -9.28 -11.28 3.10
N VAL A 135 -10.58 -11.19 3.38
CA VAL A 135 -11.60 -11.33 2.34
C VAL A 135 -11.54 -10.16 1.33
N GLU A 136 -11.36 -8.91 1.76
CA GLU A 136 -11.21 -7.75 0.85
C GLU A 136 -10.02 -7.90 -0.10
N TRP A 137 -8.86 -8.29 0.43
CA TRP A 137 -7.66 -8.46 -0.37
C TRP A 137 -7.76 -9.67 -1.33
N ALA A 138 -8.50 -10.71 -0.96
CA ALA A 138 -8.80 -11.83 -1.85
C ALA A 138 -9.73 -11.42 -3.01
N GLU A 139 -10.75 -10.59 -2.75
CA GLU A 139 -11.62 -10.03 -3.78
C GLU A 139 -10.85 -9.14 -4.75
N GLN A 140 -9.98 -8.26 -4.23
CA GLN A 140 -9.06 -7.45 -5.02
C GLN A 140 -8.14 -8.32 -5.89
N ALA A 141 -7.58 -9.38 -5.33
CA ALA A 141 -6.75 -10.33 -6.07
C ALA A 141 -7.55 -10.99 -7.22
N ILE A 142 -8.80 -11.38 -7.00
CA ILE A 142 -9.66 -11.97 -8.04
C ILE A 142 -9.93 -10.94 -9.15
N ALA A 143 -10.31 -9.72 -8.78
CA ALA A 143 -10.57 -8.64 -9.73
C ALA A 143 -9.33 -8.36 -10.60
N LYS A 144 -8.15 -8.25 -9.98
CA LYS A 144 -6.88 -8.06 -10.70
C LYS A 144 -6.52 -9.26 -11.57
N ALA A 145 -6.71 -10.49 -11.09
CA ALA A 145 -6.40 -11.70 -11.85
C ALA A 145 -7.22 -11.81 -13.15
N THR A 146 -8.44 -11.26 -13.21
CA THR A 146 -9.22 -11.25 -14.46
C THR A 146 -8.62 -10.36 -15.56
N GLN A 147 -7.88 -9.33 -15.18
CA GLN A 147 -7.28 -8.34 -16.08
C GLN A 147 -5.78 -8.61 -16.32
N GLU A 148 -5.17 -9.46 -15.49
CA GLU A 148 -3.74 -9.72 -15.50
C GLU A 148 -3.35 -10.77 -16.56
N GLN A 149 -2.38 -10.41 -17.41
CA GLN A 149 -1.74 -11.32 -18.37
C GLN A 149 -0.22 -11.09 -18.37
N PRO A 150 0.63 -12.11 -18.16
CA PRO A 150 0.28 -13.48 -17.81
C PRO A 150 -0.23 -13.60 -16.37
N PHE A 151 -1.07 -14.59 -16.10
CA PHE A 151 -1.60 -14.85 -14.75
C PHE A 151 -0.45 -15.17 -13.77
N THR A 152 -0.31 -14.38 -12.70
CA THR A 152 0.68 -14.65 -11.64
C THR A 152 0.20 -15.68 -10.61
N ILE A 153 -1.10 -15.92 -10.53
CA ILE A 153 -1.73 -16.97 -9.70
C ILE A 153 -2.71 -17.78 -10.56
N PRO A 154 -2.73 -19.12 -10.44
CA PRO A 154 -3.80 -19.95 -10.99
C PRO A 154 -5.16 -19.59 -10.39
N LYS A 155 -6.15 -19.29 -11.23
CA LYS A 155 -7.51 -18.92 -10.79
C LYS A 155 -8.12 -19.91 -9.79
N GLN A 156 -7.87 -21.21 -9.97
CA GLN A 156 -8.34 -22.25 -9.06
C GLN A 156 -7.78 -22.12 -7.63
N GLU A 157 -6.50 -21.77 -7.50
CA GLU A 157 -5.85 -21.55 -6.20
C GLU A 157 -6.51 -20.36 -5.50
N LEU A 158 -6.74 -19.29 -6.25
CA LEU A 158 -7.36 -18.07 -5.75
C LEU A 158 -8.81 -18.29 -5.31
N ASP A 159 -9.62 -18.97 -6.12
CA ASP A 159 -11.01 -19.30 -5.80
C ASP A 159 -11.12 -20.22 -4.58
N THR A 160 -10.20 -21.19 -4.45
CA THR A 160 -10.16 -22.12 -3.31
C THR A 160 -9.85 -21.36 -2.03
N PHE A 161 -8.84 -20.51 -2.07
CA PHE A 161 -8.44 -19.70 -0.93
C PHE A 161 -9.50 -18.67 -0.53
N TYR A 162 -10.14 -18.00 -1.50
CA TYR A 162 -11.21 -17.04 -1.24
C TYR A 162 -12.39 -17.68 -0.49
N LYS A 163 -12.81 -18.88 -0.91
CA LYS A 163 -13.85 -19.65 -0.21
C LYS A 163 -13.44 -19.97 1.23
N ALA A 164 -12.21 -20.45 1.43
CA ALA A 164 -11.69 -20.74 2.77
C ALA A 164 -11.61 -19.49 3.65
N ALA A 165 -11.24 -18.34 3.10
CA ALA A 165 -11.20 -17.07 3.82
C ALA A 165 -12.60 -16.63 4.27
N ILE A 166 -13.61 -16.78 3.42
CA ILE A 166 -15.02 -16.49 3.78
C ILE A 166 -15.51 -17.44 4.87
N GLU A 167 -15.29 -18.74 4.70
CA GLU A 167 -15.72 -19.74 5.70
C GLU A 167 -15.07 -19.45 7.05
N LYS A 168 -13.77 -19.12 7.06
CA LYS A 168 -13.07 -18.81 8.31
C LYS A 168 -13.56 -17.51 8.94
N HIS A 169 -13.81 -16.50 8.13
CA HIS A 169 -14.41 -15.25 8.57
C HIS A 169 -15.76 -15.49 9.27
N ASP A 170 -16.69 -16.19 8.60
CA ASP A 170 -18.04 -16.39 9.09
C ASP A 170 -18.08 -17.32 10.32
N GLU A 171 -17.16 -18.30 10.39
CA GLU A 171 -16.94 -19.14 11.58
C GLU A 171 -16.53 -18.28 12.79
N VAL A 172 -15.56 -17.39 12.61
CA VAL A 172 -15.05 -16.52 13.68
C VAL A 172 -16.11 -15.51 14.11
N LEU A 173 -16.86 -14.92 13.17
CA LEU A 173 -17.96 -14.02 13.50
C LEU A 173 -19.01 -14.72 14.38
N SER A 174 -19.40 -15.95 14.02
CA SER A 174 -20.39 -16.73 14.76
C SER A 174 -19.93 -17.14 16.17
N THR A 175 -18.64 -17.45 16.31
CA THR A 175 -18.08 -17.99 17.57
C THR A 175 -17.52 -16.93 18.51
N MET A 176 -16.90 -15.89 17.96
CA MET A 176 -16.12 -14.89 18.68
C MET A 176 -16.66 -13.46 18.53
N GLY A 177 -17.61 -13.23 17.63
CA GLY A 177 -18.19 -11.92 17.36
C GLY A 177 -17.30 -11.01 16.50
N GLU A 178 -17.71 -9.75 16.37
CA GLU A 178 -17.19 -8.83 15.34
C GLU A 178 -15.69 -8.54 15.47
N ALA A 179 -15.21 -8.29 16.69
CA ALA A 179 -13.81 -7.95 16.93
C ALA A 179 -13.37 -8.32 18.35
N GLY A 180 -12.07 -8.53 18.52
CA GLY A 180 -11.43 -8.72 19.81
C GLY A 180 -9.93 -8.44 19.75
N ASN A 181 -9.19 -8.81 20.80
CA ASN A 181 -7.77 -8.46 20.92
C ASN A 181 -6.88 -8.97 19.78
N HIS A 182 -7.26 -10.07 19.13
CA HIS A 182 -6.45 -10.73 18.10
C HIS A 182 -7.26 -11.16 16.87
N TRP A 183 -8.48 -10.64 16.70
CA TRP A 183 -9.29 -10.94 15.54
C TRP A 183 -10.19 -9.77 15.16
N GLN A 184 -10.49 -9.69 13.87
CA GLN A 184 -11.39 -8.73 13.29
C GLN A 184 -12.18 -9.39 12.17
N THR A 185 -13.48 -9.24 12.22
CA THR A 185 -14.45 -9.70 11.23
C THR A 185 -15.40 -8.54 10.89
N TYR A 186 -16.22 -8.74 9.88
CA TYR A 186 -17.39 -7.90 9.63
C TYR A 186 -18.45 -8.17 10.70
N GLY A 187 -19.32 -7.19 10.95
CA GLY A 187 -20.51 -7.39 11.80
C GLY A 187 -21.62 -8.25 11.17
N VAL A 188 -21.42 -8.71 9.93
CA VAL A 188 -22.37 -9.55 9.18
C VAL A 188 -21.61 -10.60 8.37
N PRO A 189 -22.21 -11.76 8.06
CA PRO A 189 -21.62 -12.74 7.16
C PRO A 189 -21.22 -12.12 5.83
N VAL A 190 -20.15 -12.61 5.19
CA VAL A 190 -19.60 -12.01 3.96
C VAL A 190 -20.66 -11.85 2.86
N ARG A 191 -21.54 -12.84 2.71
CA ARG A 191 -22.61 -12.82 1.69
C ARG A 191 -23.63 -11.70 1.91
N GLU A 192 -23.79 -11.27 3.15
CA GLU A 192 -24.73 -10.21 3.55
C GLU A 192 -24.05 -8.84 3.63
N ARG A 193 -22.76 -8.74 3.26
CA ARG A 193 -22.00 -7.48 3.29
C ARG A 193 -22.67 -6.37 2.47
N ALA A 194 -23.44 -6.71 1.43
CA ALA A 194 -24.23 -5.74 0.65
C ALA A 194 -25.27 -4.99 1.51
N ASN A 195 -25.73 -5.58 2.61
CA ASN A 195 -26.70 -5.01 3.55
C ASN A 195 -26.03 -4.29 4.75
N ARG A 196 -24.69 -4.25 4.81
CA ARG A 196 -23.94 -3.58 5.89
C ARG A 196 -24.17 -2.07 5.84
N SER A 197 -24.30 -1.43 7.00
CA SER A 197 -24.30 0.04 7.07
C SER A 197 -23.02 0.60 6.43
N THR A 198 -23.17 1.69 5.68
CA THR A 198 -22.07 2.36 4.97
C THR A 198 -20.96 2.88 5.89
N GLU A 199 -21.19 2.93 7.21
CA GLU A 199 -20.23 3.36 8.23
C GLU A 199 -18.97 2.48 8.32
N PHE A 200 -19.04 1.20 7.94
CA PHE A 200 -17.90 0.28 8.06
C PHE A 200 -17.33 -0.21 6.73
N LYS A 201 -17.78 0.34 5.60
CA LYS A 201 -16.97 0.25 4.39
C LYS A 201 -15.72 1.08 4.69
N ALA A 202 -14.54 0.45 4.70
CA ALA A 202 -13.30 1.19 4.52
C ALA A 202 -13.34 1.75 3.10
N GLN A 203 -14.08 2.86 2.92
CA GLN A 203 -13.98 3.69 1.75
C GLN A 203 -12.58 4.28 1.80
N LEU A 204 -11.61 3.63 1.15
CA LEU A 204 -10.64 4.42 0.40
C LEU A 204 -11.52 5.35 -0.45
N PHE A 205 -11.41 6.64 -0.19
CA PHE A 205 -12.33 7.68 -0.65
C PHE A 205 -12.70 7.53 -2.13
N ASP A 206 -13.82 6.86 -2.42
CA ASP A 206 -14.49 6.81 -3.72
C ASP A 206 -15.41 8.04 -3.86
N GLU A 207 -14.88 9.23 -3.59
CA GLU A 207 -15.42 10.38 -4.30
C GLU A 207 -14.80 10.30 -5.70
N GLU A 208 -15.51 9.68 -6.65
CA GLU A 208 -15.21 9.80 -8.07
C GLU A 208 -15.38 11.27 -8.46
N ILE A 209 -14.34 12.06 -8.23
CA ILE A 209 -14.22 13.40 -8.79
C ILE A 209 -13.83 13.19 -10.24
N GLU A 210 -14.64 13.69 -11.17
CA GLU A 210 -14.31 13.70 -12.60
C GLU A 210 -12.86 14.19 -12.81
N ASP A 211 -12.06 13.48 -13.60
CA ASP A 211 -10.63 13.79 -13.79
C ASP A 211 -10.39 15.25 -14.21
N ASP A 212 -11.32 15.80 -15.00
CA ASP A 212 -11.31 17.21 -15.40
C ASP A 212 -11.40 18.15 -14.20
N GLN A 213 -12.24 17.84 -13.21
CA GLN A 213 -12.40 18.61 -12.00
C GLN A 213 -11.17 18.48 -11.08
N VAL A 214 -10.54 17.30 -11.01
CA VAL A 214 -9.26 17.09 -10.29
C VAL A 214 -8.17 17.97 -10.90
N ASN A 215 -8.02 17.92 -12.23
CA ASN A 215 -7.01 18.69 -12.95
C ASN A 215 -7.24 20.21 -12.80
N GLN A 216 -8.50 20.67 -12.84
CA GLN A 216 -8.84 22.07 -12.60
C GLN A 216 -8.50 22.50 -11.16
N ASN A 217 -8.87 21.69 -10.16
CA ASN A 217 -8.55 21.96 -8.76
C ASN A 217 -7.04 22.02 -8.53
N TYR A 218 -6.28 21.09 -9.11
CA TYR A 218 -4.82 21.10 -9.08
C TYR A 218 -4.24 22.40 -9.63
N LYS A 219 -4.68 22.82 -10.84
CA LYS A 219 -4.23 24.08 -11.46
C LYS A 219 -4.56 25.31 -10.61
N ARG A 220 -5.71 25.31 -9.92
CA ARG A 220 -6.11 26.37 -8.98
C ARG A 220 -5.20 26.42 -7.76
N LEU A 221 -4.89 25.27 -7.16
CA LEU A 221 -3.96 25.17 -6.02
C LEU A 221 -2.54 25.64 -6.40
N CYS A 222 -2.04 25.29 -7.59
CA CYS A 222 -0.74 25.78 -8.07
C CYS A 222 -0.65 27.31 -8.20
N ARG A 223 -1.79 28.00 -8.32
CA ARG A 223 -1.87 29.48 -8.30
C ARG A 223 -2.05 30.07 -6.91
N GLY A 224 -2.12 29.22 -5.87
CA GLY A 224 -2.40 29.64 -4.50
C GLY A 224 -3.88 29.92 -4.21
N GLU A 225 -4.81 29.47 -5.08
CA GLU A 225 -6.24 29.61 -4.79
C GLU A 225 -6.67 28.67 -3.66
N GLN A 226 -7.45 29.19 -2.71
CA GLN A 226 -7.99 28.40 -1.61
C GLN A 226 -9.27 27.69 -2.05
N LEU A 227 -9.22 26.36 -2.12
CA LEU A 227 -10.39 25.54 -2.48
C LEU A 227 -11.35 25.30 -1.31
N ARG A 228 -10.86 25.44 -0.07
CA ARG A 228 -11.64 25.23 1.15
C ARG A 228 -12.42 26.49 1.49
N THR A 229 -13.68 26.31 1.89
CA THR A 229 -14.49 27.43 2.38
C THR A 229 -14.11 27.77 3.83
N PRO A 230 -14.28 29.03 4.28
CA PRO A 230 -14.05 29.40 5.68
C PRO A 230 -14.86 28.54 6.68
N LYS A 231 -16.04 28.05 6.27
CA LYS A 231 -16.85 27.12 7.08
C LYS A 231 -16.18 25.76 7.28
N MET A 232 -15.45 25.26 6.28
CA MET A 232 -14.69 24.02 6.39
C MET A 232 -13.47 24.21 7.30
N ASP A 233 -12.77 25.34 7.19
CA ASP A 233 -11.58 25.62 7.99
C ASP A 233 -11.93 25.92 9.45
N SER A 234 -13.07 26.56 9.71
CA SER A 234 -13.55 26.85 11.08
C SER A 234 -13.80 25.61 11.94
N GLN A 235 -13.93 24.43 11.33
CA GLN A 235 -14.14 23.17 12.04
C GLN A 235 -12.84 22.49 12.47
N LEU A 236 -11.71 22.87 11.87
CA LEU A 236 -10.40 22.31 12.17
C LEU A 236 -9.90 22.84 13.51
N ARG A 237 -9.23 21.98 14.28
CA ARG A 237 -8.72 22.35 15.61
C ARG A 237 -7.25 21.99 15.77
N CYS A 238 -6.53 22.87 16.47
CA CYS A 238 -5.23 22.54 17.05
C CYS A 238 -5.45 22.15 18.51
N ARG A 239 -4.95 20.99 18.92
CA ARG A 239 -5.14 20.47 20.27
C ARG A 239 -3.96 19.64 20.74
N TYR A 240 -3.79 19.58 22.05
CA TYR A 240 -2.88 18.65 22.67
C TYR A 240 -3.52 17.26 22.73
N TYR A 241 -2.83 16.26 22.20
CA TYR A 241 -3.24 14.87 22.23
C TYR A 241 -2.43 14.12 23.27
N SER A 242 -3.10 13.67 24.33
CA SER A 242 -2.47 12.97 25.45
C SER A 242 -2.56 11.44 25.38
N GLY A 243 -3.15 10.89 24.31
CA GLY A 243 -3.36 9.45 24.13
C GLY A 243 -4.08 8.75 25.28
N GLU A 244 -4.08 7.41 25.23
CA GLU A 244 -4.56 6.56 26.34
C GLU A 244 -3.41 6.12 27.27
N SER A 245 -2.18 6.06 26.76
CA SER A 245 -1.01 5.63 27.53
C SER A 245 -0.51 6.73 28.48
N GLY A 246 0.03 6.34 29.63
CA GLY A 246 0.44 7.29 30.68
C GLY A 246 1.55 8.27 30.28
N PHE A 247 2.37 7.93 29.28
CA PHE A 247 3.50 8.75 28.85
C PHE A 247 3.06 10.09 28.23
N PHE A 248 2.05 10.08 27.36
CA PHE A 248 1.58 11.29 26.68
C PHE A 248 0.68 12.18 27.57
N LYS A 249 0.38 11.77 28.80
CA LYS A 249 -0.23 12.66 29.81
C LYS A 249 0.78 13.67 30.37
N LEU A 250 2.05 13.29 30.49
CA LEU A 250 3.12 14.18 30.96
C LEU A 250 3.67 15.04 29.84
N GLN A 251 3.72 14.50 28.62
CA GLN A 251 4.15 15.21 27.43
C GLN A 251 3.13 15.02 26.29
N PRO A 252 2.05 15.81 26.26
CA PRO A 252 1.05 15.72 25.21
C PRO A 252 1.62 16.13 23.85
N MET A 253 1.25 15.41 22.79
CA MET A 253 1.62 15.75 21.43
C MET A 253 0.84 16.96 20.94
N LYS A 254 1.47 17.83 20.15
CA LYS A 254 0.76 18.92 19.46
C LYS A 254 0.15 18.37 18.18
N LEU A 255 -1.17 18.32 18.11
CA LEU A 255 -1.91 17.82 16.95
C LEU A 255 -2.62 18.98 16.27
N GLU A 256 -2.43 19.10 14.97
CA GLU A 256 -3.10 20.07 14.10
C GLU A 256 -3.95 19.36 13.06
N GLU A 257 -5.25 19.60 13.08
CA GLU A 257 -6.19 19.03 12.11
C GLU A 257 -6.13 19.83 10.81
N TYR A 258 -5.80 19.16 9.70
CA TYR A 258 -5.75 19.74 8.36
C TYR A 258 -6.97 19.39 7.52
N ASN A 259 -7.62 18.27 7.82
CA ASN A 259 -8.88 17.88 7.19
C ASN A 259 -9.67 16.93 8.08
N LEU A 260 -11.01 16.96 7.98
CA LEU A 260 -11.89 16.03 8.70
C LEU A 260 -12.32 14.85 7.84
N LYS A 261 -12.37 15.03 6.51
CA LYS A 261 -12.72 13.98 5.55
C LYS A 261 -11.91 14.14 4.25
N PRO A 262 -10.92 13.27 3.97
CA PRO A 262 -10.26 12.37 4.92
C PRO A 262 -9.80 13.07 6.19
N TYR A 263 -9.76 12.32 7.30
CA TYR A 263 -9.17 12.82 8.53
C TYR A 263 -7.66 12.92 8.35
N VAL A 264 -7.14 14.14 8.21
CA VAL A 264 -5.72 14.44 8.01
C VAL A 264 -5.26 15.31 9.16
N VAL A 265 -4.20 14.87 9.83
CA VAL A 265 -3.61 15.56 10.96
C VAL A 265 -2.11 15.66 10.80
N VAL A 266 -1.53 16.73 11.31
CA VAL A 266 -0.08 16.92 11.41
C VAL A 266 0.29 16.95 12.88
N LEU A 267 1.24 16.09 13.26
CA LEU A 267 1.84 16.11 14.58
C LEU A 267 3.02 17.09 14.54
N ARG A 268 2.94 18.16 15.33
CA ARG A 268 3.99 19.16 15.45
C ARG A 268 4.98 18.73 16.54
N ASP A 269 6.26 18.99 16.29
CA ASP A 269 7.36 18.79 17.24
C ASP A 269 7.44 17.37 17.80
N LEU A 270 7.21 16.36 16.94
CA LEU A 270 7.26 14.96 17.33
C LEU A 270 8.70 14.51 17.66
N LEU A 271 9.68 15.01 16.90
CA LEU A 271 11.10 14.72 17.03
C LEU A 271 11.83 16.00 17.45
N GLN A 272 12.87 15.86 18.26
CA GLN A 272 13.75 16.99 18.56
C GLN A 272 14.61 17.30 17.33
N ASP A 273 15.00 18.56 17.17
CA ASP A 273 15.82 19.01 16.02
C ASP A 273 17.08 18.14 15.83
N ARG A 274 17.75 17.75 16.93
CA ARG A 274 18.92 16.86 16.87
C ARG A 274 18.60 15.48 16.26
N ASP A 275 17.46 14.90 16.63
CA ASP A 275 17.08 13.55 16.21
C ASP A 275 16.64 13.61 14.74
N LEU A 276 16.04 14.74 14.33
CA LEU A 276 15.71 15.03 12.95
C LEU A 276 16.97 15.17 12.09
N ASP A 277 17.97 15.92 12.55
CA ASP A 277 19.25 16.09 11.85
C ASP A 277 19.97 14.75 11.67
N ASP A 278 19.99 13.91 12.71
CA ASP A 278 20.55 12.55 12.65
C ASP A 278 19.80 11.67 11.64
N MET A 279 18.46 11.75 11.60
CA MET A 279 17.64 11.03 10.63
C MET A 279 17.87 11.52 9.19
N ILE A 280 18.00 12.83 8.99
CA ILE A 280 18.32 13.42 7.69
C ILE A 280 19.71 12.95 7.24
N ALA A 281 20.72 13.05 8.10
CA ALA A 281 22.08 12.62 7.81
C ALA A 281 22.17 11.10 7.53
N PHE A 282 21.33 10.30 8.19
CA PHE A 282 21.20 8.88 7.90
C PHE A 282 20.53 8.60 6.54
N ALA A 283 19.50 9.37 6.18
CA ALA A 283 18.75 9.22 4.94
C ALA A 283 19.46 9.80 3.72
N GLU A 284 20.38 10.75 3.92
CA GLU A 284 21.21 11.29 2.85
C GLU A 284 22.01 10.17 2.18
N PRO A 285 21.96 10.05 0.83
CA PRO A 285 22.70 9.04 0.12
C PRO A 285 24.19 9.23 0.38
N ARG A 286 24.82 8.26 1.05
CA ARG A 286 26.27 8.18 1.13
C ARG A 286 26.79 7.94 -0.29
N HIS A 287 27.33 8.99 -0.91
CA HIS A 287 28.04 8.89 -2.18
C HIS A 287 29.32 8.08 -1.94
N GLY A 288 29.20 6.76 -2.06
CA GLY A 288 30.29 5.82 -1.89
C GLY A 288 31.05 5.61 -3.19
N VAL A 289 32.32 6.03 -3.16
CA VAL A 289 33.45 5.56 -3.98
C VAL A 289 33.55 6.17 -5.39
N THR A 290 34.26 7.30 -5.47
CA THR A 290 35.11 7.60 -6.64
C THR A 290 36.12 6.45 -6.79
N PHE A 291 35.92 5.62 -7.82
CA PHE A 291 37.01 4.80 -8.32
C PHE A 291 38.00 5.75 -9.00
N GLU A 292 39.11 6.04 -8.33
CA GLU A 292 40.29 6.56 -9.01
C GLU A 292 40.81 5.45 -9.92
N LEU A 293 40.87 5.75 -11.23
CA LEU A 293 41.48 4.92 -12.27
C LEU A 293 43.00 5.03 -12.23
#